data_AF-A0A238XGC6-F1
#
_entry.id   AF-A0A238XGC6-F1
#
_cell.length_a   1.000
_cell.length_b   1.000
_cell.length_c   1.000
_cell.angle_alpha   90.00
_cell.angle_beta   90.00
_cell.angle_gamma   90.00
#
_symmetry.space_group_name_H-M   'P 1'
#
loop_
_entity.id
_entity.type
_entity.pdbx_description
1 polymer ?
#
loop_
_entity_poly.entity_id
_entity_poly.type
_entity_poly.pdbx_seq_one_letter_code
_entity_poly.pdbx_strand_id
1 'polypeptide(L)' 'MAVRIFTCKSCNYEMRLGASDCRYCFKPAPFLNRRKSLIGLAVITVLAFVWVVLGPAG' A
#
# COMPACT_ATOMS: atom_id res chain seq x y z
N MET A 1 -12.31 -7.18 -5.68
CA MET A 1 -12.93 -6.77 -4.40
C MET A 1 -11.79 -6.38 -3.45
N ALA A 2 -11.75 -5.16 -2.93
CA ALA A 2 -10.66 -4.73 -2.05
C ALA A 2 -10.90 -5.27 -0.63
N VAL A 3 -10.00 -6.10 -0.11
CA VAL A 3 -10.13 -6.69 1.23
C VAL A 3 -9.96 -5.57 2.27
N ARG A 4 -11.04 -5.25 2.99
CA ARG A 4 -11.10 -4.19 4.01
C ARG A 4 -10.81 -4.80 5.39
N ILE A 5 -9.54 -5.05 5.68
CA ILE A 5 -9.13 -5.69 6.95
C ILE A 5 -8.78 -4.63 8.01
N PHE A 6 -8.50 -3.40 7.61
CA PHE A 6 -7.97 -2.37 8.50
C PHE A 6 -9.01 -1.29 8.78
N THR A 7 -9.33 -1.08 10.06
CA THR A 7 -10.20 0.01 10.52
C THR A 7 -9.37 1.16 11.09
N CYS A 8 -9.86 2.39 10.91
CA CYS A 8 -9.26 3.56 11.52
C CYS A 8 -9.49 3.58 13.03
N LYS A 9 -8.43 3.67 13.84
CA LYS A 9 -8.60 3.76 15.31
C LYS A 9 -9.28 5.05 15.80
N SER A 10 -9.31 6.13 15.00
CA SER A 10 -9.92 7.39 15.41
C SER A 10 -11.38 7.54 14.99
N CYS A 11 -11.76 7.04 13.81
CA CYS A 11 -13.12 7.21 13.31
C CYS A 11 -13.81 5.88 12.94
N ASN A 12 -13.21 4.74 13.29
CA ASN A 12 -13.67 3.38 12.97
C ASN A 12 -14.00 3.11 11.49
N TYR A 13 -13.62 4.04 10.60
CA TYR A 13 -13.85 3.91 9.17
C TYR A 13 -13.02 2.76 8.58
N GLU A 14 -13.65 1.95 7.73
CA GLU A 14 -12.99 0.87 7.02
C GLU A 14 -12.02 1.42 5.96
N MET A 15 -10.74 1.19 6.17
CA MET A 15 -9.69 1.61 5.26
C MET A 15 -9.41 0.55 4.21
N ARG A 16 -9.05 1.01 3.00
CA ARG A 16 -8.47 0.13 1.98
C ARG A 16 -7.05 -0.27 2.38
N LEU A 17 -6.70 -1.50 2.04
CA LEU A 17 -5.35 -2.02 2.23
C LEU A 17 -4.35 -1.13 1.48
N GLY A 18 -3.31 -0.66 2.16
CA GLY A 18 -2.27 0.21 1.60
C GLY A 18 -2.56 1.72 1.63
N ALA A 19 -3.72 2.15 2.13
CA ALA A 19 -4.01 3.58 2.35
C ALA A 19 -3.05 4.19 3.39
N SER A 20 -2.44 5.33 3.07
CA SER A 20 -1.54 6.08 3.97
C SER A 20 -2.29 6.81 5.08
N ASP A 21 -3.50 7.30 4.76
CA ASP A 21 -4.32 8.17 5.60
C ASP A 21 -5.80 7.79 5.49
N CYS A 22 -6.57 8.07 6.54
CA CYS A 22 -8.00 7.85 6.54
C CYS A 22 -8.71 8.89 5.66
N ARG A 23 -9.56 8.45 4.72
CA ARG A 23 -10.33 9.37 3.86
C ARG A 23 -11.36 10.22 4.63
N TYR A 24 -11.82 9.74 5.79
CA TYR A 24 -12.88 10.41 6.55
C TYR A 24 -12.32 11.41 7.56
N CYS A 25 -11.36 10.97 8.37
CA CYS A 25 -10.82 11.78 9.46
C CYS A 25 -9.39 12.30 9.21
N PHE A 26 -8.83 12.09 8.01
CA PHE A 26 -7.48 12.51 7.57
C PHE A 26 -6.33 12.15 8.52
N LYS A 27 -6.59 11.24 9.48
CA LYS A 27 -5.60 10.73 10.40
C LYS A 27 -4.73 9.66 9.72
N PRO A 28 -3.46 9.54 10.12
CA PRO A 28 -2.57 8.53 9.56
C PRO A 28 -3.14 7.12 9.77
N ALA A 29 -3.08 6.30 8.73
CA ALA A 29 -3.49 4.90 8.79
C ALA A 29 -2.58 4.12 9.76
N PRO A 30 -3.09 3.05 10.41
CA PRO A 30 -2.28 2.24 11.32
C PRO A 30 -1.03 1.69 10.63
N PHE A 31 0.07 1.62 11.38
CA PHE A 31 1.41 1.32 10.85
C PHE A 31 1.48 0.03 10.02
N LEU A 32 0.69 -1.00 10.38
CA LEU A 32 0.59 -2.23 9.60
C LEU A 32 0.05 -2.01 8.17
N ASN A 33 -0.89 -1.08 7.99
CA ASN A 33 -1.47 -0.77 6.67
C ASN A 33 -0.45 -0.02 5.79
N ARG A 34 0.29 0.93 6.38
CA ARG A 34 1.39 1.63 5.70
C ARG A 34 2.53 0.67 5.32
N ARG A 35 2.93 -0.24 6.20
CA ARG A 35 4.06 -1.14 5.97
C ARG A 35 3.80 -2.13 4.83
N LYS A 36 2.58 -2.66 4.70
CA LYS A 36 2.22 -3.50 3.54
C LYS A 36 2.21 -2.72 2.23
N SER A 37 1.81 -1.45 2.26
CA SER A 37 1.88 -0.57 1.09
C SER A 37 3.33 -0.37 0.63
N LEU A 38 4.23 -0.07 1.56
CA LEU A 38 5.65 0.14 1.27
C LEU A 38 6.32 -1.12 0.75
N ILE A 39 5.99 -2.30 1.30
CA ILE A 39 6.50 -3.58 0.80
C ILE A 39 5.98 -3.84 -0.62
N GLY A 40 4.69 -3.62 -0.88
CA GLY A 40 4.11 -3.77 -2.22
C GLY A 40 4.79 -2.84 -3.23
N LEU A 41 5.01 -1.57 -2.85
CA LEU A 41 5.67 -0.58 -3.69
C LEU A 41 7.14 -0.96 -3.95
N ALA A 42 7.87 -1.42 -2.93
CA ALA A 42 9.23 -1.91 -3.07
C ALA A 42 9.32 -3.11 -4.03
N VAL A 43 8.42 -4.09 -3.90
CA VAL A 43 8.38 -5.26 -4.79
C VAL A 43 8.09 -4.84 -6.23
N ILE A 44 7.13 -3.93 -6.45
CA ILE A 44 6.83 -3.41 -7.79
C ILE A 44 8.05 -2.69 -8.37
N THR A 45 8.74 -1.85 -7.60
CA THR A 45 9.94 -1.15 -8.08
C THR A 45 11.07 -2.10 -8.42
N VAL A 46 11.31 -3.13 -7.60
CA VAL A 46 12.34 -4.15 -7.88
C VAL A 46 11.98 -4.96 -9.12
N LEU A 47 10.73 -5.40 -9.25
CA LEU A 47 10.28 -6.12 -10.44
C LEU A 47 10.40 -5.26 -11.70
N ALA A 48 9.99 -3.99 -11.65
CA ALA A 48 10.15 -3.06 -12.76
C ALA A 48 11.63 -2.84 -13.11
N PHE A 49 12.50 -2.69 -12.11
CA PHE A 49 13.93 -2.51 -12.33
C PHE A 49 14.57 -3.75 -12.94
N VAL A 50 14.23 -4.95 -12.44
CA VAL A 50 14.62 -6.24 -13.02
C VAL A 50 14.12 -6.34 -14.46
N TRP A 51 12.87 -5.95 -14.74
CA TRP A 51 12.32 -5.97 -16.10
C TRP A 51 12.97 -4.96 -17.04
N VAL A 52 13.47 -3.84 -16.55
CA VAL A 52 14.18 -2.84 -17.36
C VAL A 52 15.64 -3.23 -17.59
N VAL A 53 16.29 -3.80 -16.58
CA VAL A 53 17.72 -4.19 -16.63
C VAL A 53 17.94 -5.55 -17.28
N LEU A 54 17.01 -6.50 -17.07
CA LEU A 54 17.00 -7.84 -17.69
C LEU A 54 15.93 -8.00 -18.79
N GLY A 55 15.16 -6.94 -19.08
CA GLY A 55 14.28 -6.90 -20.25
C GLY A 55 15.11 -7.04 -21.53
N PRO A 56 14.51 -7.60 -22.60
CA PRO A 56 15.28 -8.18 -23.69
C PRO A 56 16.13 -7.09 -24.31
N ALA A 57 17.42 -7.39 -24.48
CA ALA A 57 18.18 -6.87 -25.59
C ALA A 57 17.35 -7.17 -26.86
N GLY A 58 16.54 -6.20 -27.29
CA GLY A 58 15.96 -6.13 -28.61
C GLY A 58 16.95 -5.46 -29.55
#